data_AF-A0A7K4F9U9-F1
#
_entry.id   AF-A0A7K4F9U9-F1
#
_cell.length_a   1.000
_cell.length_b   1.000
_cell.length_c   1.000
_cell.angle_alpha   90.00
_cell.angle_beta   90.00
_cell.angle_gamma   90.00
#
_symmetry.space_group_name_H-M   'P 1'
#
loop_
_entity.id
_entity.type
_entity.pdbx_description
1 polymer ?
#
loop_
_entity_poly.entity_id
_entity_poly.type
_entity_poly.pdbx_seq_one_letter_code
_entity_poly.pdbx_strand_id
1 'polypeptide(L)'
;MKLQDARKDHYRKLANEQGYRSRAAYKLKELNQSYRIIGPGFYVLDLGCAPGGWTQMAVKLAGNQGKVLGVDLSYVEEIPG
;
A
#
# COMPACT_ATOMS: atom_id res chain seq x y z
N MET A 1 3.02 28.68 1.79
CA MET A 1 3.03 27.23 1.52
C MET A 1 1.58 26.77 1.36
N LYS A 2 1.18 26.23 0.20
CA LYS A 2 -0.22 25.79 -0.01
C LYS A 2 -0.50 24.60 0.92
N LEU A 3 -1.58 24.64 1.70
CA LEU A 3 -2.00 23.60 2.65
C LEU A 3 -2.00 22.17 2.08
N GLN A 4 -2.22 22.04 0.77
CA GLN A 4 -2.18 20.75 0.07
C GLN A 4 -0.78 20.12 0.11
N ASP A 5 0.29 20.88 -0.07
CA ASP A 5 1.66 20.34 -0.11
C ASP A 5 2.12 19.90 1.27
N ALA A 6 1.77 20.65 2.32
CA ALA A 6 2.05 20.26 3.71
C ALA A 6 1.40 18.92 4.11
N ARG A 7 0.17 18.65 3.65
CA ARG A 7 -0.48 17.33 3.86
C ARG A 7 0.23 16.23 3.07
N LYS A 8 0.70 16.50 1.84
CA LYS A 8 1.48 15.51 1.08
C LYS A 8 2.78 15.16 1.80
N ASP A 9 3.43 16.14 2.41
CA ASP A 9 4.67 15.96 3.15
C ASP A 9 4.46 15.16 4.45
N HIS A 10 3.36 15.38 5.17
CA HIS A 10 3.04 14.60 6.37
C HIS A 10 2.97 13.09 6.08
N TYR A 11 2.18 12.67 5.09
CA TYR A 11 2.06 11.24 4.76
C TYR A 11 3.29 10.66 4.08
N ARG A 12 4.11 11.48 3.41
CA ARG A 12 5.43 11.05 2.93
C ARG A 12 6.36 10.72 4.10
N LYS A 13 6.46 11.64 5.06
CA LYS A 13 7.27 11.46 6.26
C LYS A 13 6.80 10.24 7.05
N LEU A 14 5.49 10.13 7.27
CA LEU A 14 4.89 9.01 7.99
C LEU A 14 5.05 7.67 7.25
N ALA A 15 5.05 7.66 5.91
CA ALA A 15 5.33 6.46 5.12
C ALA A 15 6.77 5.99 5.34
N ASN A 16 7.73 6.90 5.25
CA ASN A 16 9.14 6.59 5.49
C ASN A 16 9.37 6.09 6.92
N GLU A 17 8.80 6.76 7.93
CA GLU A 17 8.91 6.37 9.34
C GLU A 17 8.33 4.97 9.62
N GLN A 18 7.29 4.56 8.89
CA GLN A 18 6.65 3.24 9.03
C GLN A 18 7.14 2.20 8.02
N GLY A 19 8.19 2.50 7.25
CA GLY A 19 8.77 1.58 6.26
C GLY A 19 7.89 1.30 5.05
N TYR A 20 6.92 2.17 4.74
CA TYR A 20 6.16 2.10 3.50
C TYR A 20 6.92 2.77 2.36
N ARG A 21 7.02 2.08 1.22
CA ARG A 21 7.70 2.54 0.01
C ARG A 21 7.03 3.74 -0.64
N SER A 22 5.76 3.98 -0.34
CA SER A 22 5.09 5.21 -0.74
C SER A 22 3.93 5.57 0.18
N ARG A 23 3.61 6.87 0.21
CA ARG A 23 2.40 7.38 0.88
C ARG A 23 1.09 6.80 0.36
N ALA A 24 1.10 6.13 -0.80
CA ALA A 24 -0.11 5.53 -1.37
C ALA A 24 -0.65 4.40 -0.47
N ALA A 25 0.20 3.76 0.36
CA ALA A 25 -0.22 2.77 1.36
C ALA A 25 -1.35 3.30 2.26
N TYR A 26 -1.29 4.58 2.66
CA TYR A 26 -2.33 5.20 3.49
C TYR A 26 -3.65 5.37 2.74
N LYS A 27 -3.62 5.60 1.42
CA LYS A 27 -4.84 5.66 0.62
C LYS A 27 -5.57 4.32 0.62
N LEU A 28 -4.86 3.22 0.42
CA LEU A 28 -5.46 1.89 0.45
C LEU A 28 -5.97 1.56 1.86
N LYS A 29 -5.21 1.92 2.90
CA LYS A 29 -5.63 1.76 4.29
C LYS A 29 -6.96 2.49 4.58
N GLU A 30 -7.04 3.78 4.23
CA GLU A 30 -8.24 4.59 4.44
C GLU A 30 -9.43 4.04 3.63
N LEU A 31 -9.22 3.67 2.36
CA LEU A 31 -10.24 3.01 1.55
C LEU A 31 -10.73 1.72 2.19
N ASN A 32 -9.83 0.88 2.69
CA ASN A 32 -10.21 -0.39 3.30
C ASN A 32 -10.94 -0.19 4.64
N GLN A 33 -10.59 0.84 5.42
CA GLN A 33 -11.32 1.20 6.64
C GLN A 33 -12.77 1.60 6.34
N SER A 34 -12.99 2.33 5.25
CA SER A 34 -14.34 2.77 4.85
C SER A 34 -15.17 1.67 4.20
N TYR A 35 -14.56 0.85 3.32
CA TYR A 35 -15.29 -0.02 2.40
C TYR A 35 -15.01 -1.51 2.56
N ARG A 36 -14.03 -1.90 3.39
CA ARG A 36 -13.67 -3.31 3.66
C ARG A 36 -13.43 -4.13 2.38
N ILE A 37 -12.70 -3.54 1.43
CA ILE A 37 -12.38 -4.11 0.12
C ILE A 37 -11.38 -5.30 0.16
N ILE A 38 -10.52 -5.36 1.17
CA ILE A 38 -9.55 -6.45 1.38
C ILE A 38 -9.68 -6.94 2.81
N GLY A 39 -9.93 -8.25 2.97
CA GLY A 39 -9.99 -8.93 4.25
C GLY A 39 -8.99 -10.07 4.38
N PRO A 40 -8.86 -10.66 5.58
CA PRO A 40 -8.00 -11.82 5.79
C PRO A 40 -8.38 -12.98 4.87
N GLY A 41 -7.38 -13.66 4.30
CA GLY A 41 -7.57 -14.79 3.39
C GLY A 41 -7.81 -14.40 1.93
N PHE A 42 -7.88 -13.11 1.59
CA PHE A 42 -8.18 -12.68 0.23
C PHE A 42 -7.00 -12.89 -0.72
N TYR A 43 -7.34 -13.14 -1.98
CA TYR A 43 -6.39 -13.18 -3.09
C TYR A 43 -6.47 -11.82 -3.80
N VAL A 44 -5.37 -11.07 -3.82
CA VAL A 44 -5.32 -9.70 -4.30
C VAL A 44 -4.33 -9.59 -5.46
N LEU A 45 -4.75 -8.95 -6.55
CA LEU A 45 -3.91 -8.58 -7.67
C LEU A 45 -3.74 -7.06 -7.70
N ASP A 46 -2.51 -6.58 -7.58
CA ASP A 46 -2.15 -5.16 -7.63
C ASP A 46 -1.47 -4.84 -8.98
N LEU A 47 -2.19 -4.14 -9.86
CA LEU A 47 -1.73 -3.81 -11.22
C LEU A 47 -1.14 -2.41 -11.27
N GLY A 48 0.05 -2.27 -11.86
CA GLY A 48 0.81 -1.02 -11.84
C GLY A 48 1.36 -0.73 -10.43
N CYS A 49 1.88 -1.78 -9.78
CA CYS A 49 2.16 -1.74 -8.35
C CYS A 49 3.38 -0.90 -7.97
N ALA A 50 4.27 -0.52 -8.90
CA ALA A 50 5.51 0.18 -8.57
C ALA A 50 5.26 1.51 -7.84
N PRO A 51 5.96 1.81 -6.72
CA PRO A 51 7.07 1.06 -6.11
C PRO A 51 6.66 0.01 -5.06
N GLY A 52 5.36 -0.27 -4.90
CA GLY A 52 4.83 -1.35 -4.05
C GLY A 52 4.04 -0.90 -2.82
N GLY A 53 3.68 0.39 -2.72
CA GLY A 53 3.02 0.93 -1.52
C GLY A 53 1.63 0.33 -1.24
N TRP A 54 0.84 0.06 -2.28
CA TRP A 54 -0.45 -0.64 -2.13
C TRP A 54 -0.23 -2.12 -1.83
N THR A 55 0.68 -2.77 -2.56
CA THR A 55 1.06 -4.16 -2.31
C THR A 55 1.47 -4.42 -0.85
N GLN A 56 2.31 -3.56 -0.25
CA GLN A 56 2.69 -3.67 1.17
C GLN A 56 1.48 -3.63 2.12
N MET A 57 0.48 -2.79 1.83
CA MET A 57 -0.72 -2.70 2.63
C MET A 57 -1.65 -3.89 2.37
N ALA A 58 -1.78 -4.32 1.12
CA ALA A 58 -2.57 -5.49 0.74
C ALA A 58 -2.07 -6.77 1.42
N VAL A 59 -0.75 -6.99 1.48
CA VAL A 59 -0.13 -8.13 2.18
C VAL A 59 -0.54 -8.15 3.65
N LYS A 60 -0.46 -7.00 4.33
CA LYS A 60 -0.87 -6.87 5.74
C LYS A 60 -2.35 -7.15 5.96
N LEU A 61 -3.20 -6.73 5.03
CA LEU A 61 -4.66 -6.88 5.13
C LEU A 61 -5.13 -8.30 4.79
N ALA A 62 -4.55 -8.92 3.78
CA ALA A 62 -4.84 -10.29 3.36
C ALA A 62 -4.30 -11.32 4.39
N GLY A 63 -3.18 -11.01 5.03
CA GLY A 63 -2.57 -11.85 6.06
C GLY A 63 -2.13 -13.22 5.55
N ASN A 64 -1.69 -14.08 6.47
CA ASN A 64 -1.00 -15.34 6.15
C ASN A 64 -1.85 -16.39 5.42
N GLN A 65 -3.17 -16.22 5.37
CA GLN A 65 -4.08 -17.10 4.64
C GLN A 65 -4.41 -16.59 3.23
N GLY A 66 -4.06 -15.34 2.95
CA GLY A 66 -4.27 -14.72 1.65
C GLY A 66 -3.03 -14.83 0.76
N LYS A 67 -3.17 -14.30 -0.46
CA LYS A 67 -2.05 -14.14 -1.39
C LYS A 67 -2.16 -12.81 -2.09
N VAL A 68 -1.02 -12.15 -2.29
CA VAL A 68 -0.96 -10.88 -3.01
C VAL A 68 0.04 -11.01 -4.14
N LEU A 69 -0.37 -10.67 -5.35
CA LEU A 69 0.49 -10.60 -6.52
C LEU A 69 0.53 -9.16 -7.02
N GLY A 70 1.72 -8.57 -7.08
CA GLY A 70 1.97 -7.28 -7.73
C GLY A 70 2.48 -7.50 -9.14
N VAL A 71 1.94 -6.74 -10.11
CA VAL A 71 2.41 -6.76 -11.50
C VAL A 71 2.67 -5.33 -11.95
N ASP A 72 3.89 -5.08 -12.44
CA ASP A 72 4.30 -3.82 -13.03
C ASP A 72 5.28 -4.09 -14.18
N LEU A 73 5.43 -3.12 -15.08
CA LEU A 73 6.48 -3.15 -16.12
C LEU A 73 7.84 -2.78 -15.53
N SER A 74 7.84 -2.03 -14.44
CA SER A 74 9.03 -1.59 -13.72
C SER A 74 9.45 -2.64 -12.69
N TYR A 75 10.75 -2.70 -12.38
CA TYR A 75 11.22 -3.52 -11.28
C TYR A 75 10.63 -3.03 -9.95
N VAL A 76 10.10 -3.96 -9.18
CA VAL A 76 9.65 -3.74 -7.80
C VAL A 76 10.43 -4.70 -6.92
N GLU A 77 11.14 -4.15 -5.94
CA GLU A 77 11.83 -4.97 -4.95
C GLU A 77 10.85 -5.89 -4.23
N GLU A 78 11.27 -7.07 -3.81
CA GLU A 78 10.39 -8.04 -3.15
C GLU A 78 9.77 -7.44 -1.88
N ILE A 79 8.48 -7.74 -1.63
CA ILE A 79 7.77 -7.34 -0.42
C ILE A 79 7.56 -8.60 0.42
N PRO A 80 8.17 -8.68 1.62
CA PRO A 80 7.98 -9.84 2.48
C PRO A 80 6.53 -9.99 2.95
N GLY A 81 6.04 -11.23 2.94
CA GLY A 81 4.76 -11.64 3.52
C GLY A 81 4.09 -12.79 2.78
#